data_AF-A0A261VP11-F1
#
_entry.id   AF-A0A261VP11-F1
#
_cell.length_a   1.000
_cell.length_b   1.000
_cell.length_c   1.000
_cell.angle_alpha   90.00
_cell.angle_beta   90.00
_cell.angle_gamma   90.00
#
_symmetry.space_group_name_H-M   'P 1'
#
loop_
_entity.id
_entity.type
_entity.pdbx_description
1 polymer ?
#
loop_
_entity_poly.entity_id
_entity_poly.type
_entity_poly.pdbx_seq_one_letter_code
_entity_poly.pdbx_strand_id
1 'polypeptide(L)'
;MEHFMALIGLQWRPGSVQRAEVRASYRLGPARPLIIEHTEVEFHCDERRAKVWVPEFQRTSFHQWFEVPYQEFEYTPGGSMLKIKAPARGNAPPYSVGLKPLG
;
A
#
# COMPACT_ATOMS: atom_id res chain seq x y z
N MET A 1 -1.35 10.50 -1.80
CA MET A 1 -1.09 9.36 -2.71
C MET A 1 -0.19 9.80 -3.86
N GLU A 2 -0.54 10.94 -4.45
CA GLU A 2 0.11 11.60 -5.59
C GLU A 2 1.65 11.59 -5.56
N HIS A 3 2.26 11.99 -4.43
CA HIS A 3 3.72 12.05 -4.34
C HIS A 3 4.41 10.70 -4.53
N PHE A 4 3.87 9.64 -3.92
CA PHE A 4 4.44 8.29 -4.09
C PHE A 4 4.21 7.75 -5.50
N MET A 5 3.03 8.00 -6.09
CA MET A 5 2.76 7.65 -7.49
C MET A 5 3.79 8.29 -8.43
N ALA A 6 4.11 9.56 -8.25
CA ALA A 6 5.13 10.25 -9.05
C ALA A 6 6.51 9.58 -8.93
N LEU A 7 6.89 9.09 -7.75
CA LEU A 7 8.18 8.42 -7.52
C LEU A 7 8.28 7.05 -8.20
N ILE A 8 7.16 6.39 -8.46
CA ILE A 8 7.09 5.12 -9.19
C ILE A 8 6.70 5.32 -10.66
N GLY A 9 6.83 6.55 -11.18
CA GLY A 9 6.60 6.89 -12.59
C GLY A 9 5.13 6.99 -13.00
N LEU A 10 4.21 7.00 -12.03
CA LEU A 10 2.77 7.17 -12.27
C LEU A 10 2.35 8.63 -12.07
N GLN A 11 1.24 9.02 -12.69
CA GLN A 11 0.70 10.37 -12.56
C GLN A 11 -0.69 10.29 -11.98
N TRP A 12 -0.97 10.93 -10.83
CA TRP A 12 -2.34 10.96 -10.32
C TRP A 12 -3.31 11.55 -11.35
N ARG A 13 -4.32 10.76 -11.75
CA ARG A 13 -5.35 11.17 -12.70
C ARG A 13 -6.71 10.81 -12.11
N PRO A 14 -7.49 11.79 -11.61
CA PRO A 14 -8.80 11.51 -11.02
C PRO A 14 -9.69 10.63 -11.91
N GLY A 15 -10.35 9.65 -11.31
CA GLY A 15 -11.22 8.68 -12.01
C GLY A 15 -10.48 7.55 -12.73
N SER A 16 -9.14 7.50 -12.67
CA SER A 16 -8.34 6.44 -13.30
C SER A 16 -7.91 5.36 -12.33
N VAL A 17 -7.56 4.20 -12.89
CA VAL A 17 -6.81 3.13 -12.22
C VAL A 17 -5.44 3.04 -12.88
N GLN A 18 -4.38 3.05 -12.08
CA GLN A 18 -3.00 2.90 -12.57
C GLN A 18 -2.29 1.79 -11.81
N ARG A 19 -1.33 1.17 -12.47
CA ARG A 19 -0.60 0.01 -11.94
C ARG A 19 0.88 0.24 -12.04
N ALA A 20 1.62 -0.22 -11.04
CA ALA A 20 3.08 -0.22 -11.07
C ALA A 20 3.61 -1.40 -10.27
N GLU A 21 4.73 -1.95 -10.72
CA GLU A 21 5.49 -2.89 -9.91
C GLU A 21 6.26 -2.15 -8.82
N VAL A 22 6.18 -2.68 -7.60
CA VAL A 22 6.85 -2.15 -6.42
C VAL A 22 7.37 -3.31 -5.57
N ARG A 23 8.30 -2.98 -4.68
CA ARG A 23 8.64 -3.87 -3.57
C ARG A 23 7.66 -3.64 -2.44
N ALA A 24 7.06 -4.71 -1.93
CA ALA A 24 6.12 -4.64 -0.82
C ALA A 24 6.68 -5.35 0.42
N SER A 25 6.48 -4.74 1.59
CA SER A 25 6.75 -5.34 2.89
C SER A 25 5.47 -5.37 3.72
N TYR A 26 5.10 -6.53 4.25
CA TYR A 26 3.85 -6.72 4.99
C TYR A 26 4.16 -7.21 6.39
N ARG A 27 3.54 -6.58 7.39
CA ARG A 27 3.68 -6.98 8.79
C ARG A 27 2.31 -7.11 9.43
N LEU A 28 2.07 -8.24 10.09
CA LEU A 28 0.90 -8.50 10.91
C LEU A 28 1.31 -8.60 12.38
N GLY A 29 0.85 -7.67 13.20
CA GLY A 29 1.20 -7.57 14.61
C GLY A 29 2.72 -7.53 14.85
N PRO A 30 3.24 -8.32 15.81
CA PRO A 30 4.67 -8.36 16.14
C PRO A 30 5.49 -9.28 15.22
N ALA A 31 4.88 -9.93 14.23
CA ALA A 31 5.58 -10.89 13.38
C ALA A 31 6.66 -10.23 12.51
N ARG A 32 7.64 -11.02 12.07
CA ARG A 32 8.61 -10.57 11.05
C ARG A 32 7.87 -10.17 9.77
N PRO A 33 8.29 -9.07 9.11
CA PRO A 33 7.68 -8.67 7.87
C PRO A 33 7.93 -9.71 6.76
N LEU A 34 6.89 -10.02 6.00
CA LEU A 34 7.02 -10.69 4.70
C LEU A 34 7.47 -9.65 3.68
N ILE A 35 8.43 -9.99 2.83
CA ILE A 35 8.91 -9.11 1.77
C ILE A 35 8.62 -9.78 0.44
N ILE A 36 7.99 -9.04 -0.46
CA ILE A 36 7.78 -9.42 -1.85
C ILE A 36 8.58 -8.41 -2.69
N GLU A 37 9.62 -8.92 -3.34
CA GLU A 37 10.56 -8.07 -4.09
C GLU A 37 9.89 -7.44 -5.32
N HIS A 38 8.96 -8.16 -5.96
CA HIS A 38 8.20 -7.68 -7.12
C HIS A 38 6.72 -8.01 -6.94
N THR A 39 5.88 -6.98 -6.86
CA THR A 39 4.41 -7.12 -6.91
C THR A 39 3.82 -5.95 -7.67
N GLU A 40 2.86 -6.22 -8.56
CA GLU A 40 2.06 -5.17 -9.18
C GLU A 40 1.04 -4.64 -8.18
N VAL A 41 0.95 -3.33 -8.01
CA VAL A 41 -0.01 -2.67 -7.12
C VAL A 41 -0.92 -1.78 -7.96
N GLU A 42 -2.23 -1.81 -7.68
CA GLU A 42 -3.20 -0.94 -8.34
C GLU A 42 -3.54 0.28 -7.48
N PHE A 43 -3.56 1.45 -8.09
CA PHE A 43 -3.92 2.73 -7.48
C PHE A 43 -5.21 3.24 -8.11
N HIS A 44 -6.27 3.32 -7.31
CA HIS A 44 -7.54 3.94 -7.70
C HIS A 44 -7.51 5.40 -7.31
N CYS A 45 -7.43 6.27 -8.32
CA CYS A 45 -7.30 7.70 -8.15
C CYS A 45 -8.67 8.35 -7.95
N ASP A 46 -9.26 8.16 -6.78
CA ASP A 46 -10.51 8.82 -6.38
C ASP A 46 -10.20 9.95 -5.38
N GLU A 47 -10.66 11.16 -5.66
CA GLU A 47 -10.40 12.36 -4.84
C GLU A 47 -11.01 12.27 -3.44
N ARG A 48 -12.07 11.49 -3.27
CA ARG A 48 -12.77 11.31 -2.00
C ARG A 48 -12.37 10.02 -1.30
N ARG A 49 -12.05 8.97 -2.06
CA ARG A 49 -11.83 7.60 -1.59
C ARG A 49 -10.71 6.90 -2.34
N ALA A 50 -9.52 7.50 -2.34
CA ALA A 50 -8.33 6.89 -2.92
C ALA A 50 -8.14 5.45 -2.39
N LYS A 51 -7.84 4.50 -3.28
CA LYS A 51 -7.61 3.10 -2.90
C LYS A 51 -6.31 2.56 -3.47
N VAL A 52 -5.72 1.62 -2.74
CA VAL A 52 -4.56 0.85 -3.17
C VAL A 52 -4.89 -0.62 -3.03
N TRP A 53 -4.70 -1.37 -4.11
CA TRP A 53 -4.76 -2.83 -4.11
C TRP A 53 -3.36 -3.39 -4.13
N VAL A 54 -3.02 -4.18 -3.11
CA VAL A 54 -1.75 -4.87 -3.05
C VAL A 54 -2.03 -6.37 -3.06
N PRO A 55 -1.73 -7.08 -4.17
CA PRO A 55 -1.94 -8.51 -4.25
C PRO A 55 -0.93 -9.26 -3.37
N GLU A 56 -1.30 -10.50 -3.05
CA GLU A 56 -0.47 -11.47 -2.35
C GLU A 56 0.02 -11.07 -0.95
N PHE A 57 -0.86 -11.19 0.04
CA PHE A 57 -0.40 -11.52 1.39
C PHE A 57 -0.32 -13.05 1.51
N GLN A 58 0.86 -13.62 1.24
CA GLN A 58 1.08 -15.07 1.19
C GLN A 58 0.77 -15.80 2.52
N ARG A 59 0.71 -15.07 3.65
CA ARG A 59 0.45 -15.63 4.97
C ARG A 59 -1.02 -15.61 5.43
N THR A 60 -1.95 -15.03 4.67
CA THR A 60 -3.34 -14.87 5.13
C THR A 60 -4.40 -15.11 4.07
N SER A 61 -4.08 -15.34 2.80
CA SER A 61 -5.11 -15.43 1.73
C SER A 61 -5.96 -14.16 1.58
N PHE A 62 -5.55 -13.04 2.17
CA PHE A 62 -6.24 -11.77 2.00
C PHE A 62 -5.64 -11.04 0.80
N HIS A 63 -6.50 -10.79 -0.17
CA HIS A 63 -6.34 -9.66 -1.05
C HIS A 63 -7.09 -8.50 -0.42
N GLN A 64 -6.41 -7.38 -0.15
CA GLN A 64 -7.03 -6.27 0.59
C GLN A 64 -6.93 -4.97 -0.18
N TRP A 65 -8.09 -4.31 -0.29
CA TRP A 65 -8.18 -2.90 -0.64
C TRP A 65 -7.81 -2.08 0.59
N PHE A 66 -6.83 -1.19 0.43
CA PHE A 66 -6.56 -0.12 1.39
C PHE A 66 -7.25 1.14 0.88
N GLU A 67 -8.19 1.67 1.63
CA GLU A 67 -8.96 2.85 1.23
C GLU A 67 -8.78 3.98 2.24
N VAL A 68 -8.60 5.19 1.73
CA VAL A 68 -8.75 6.39 2.54
C VAL A 68 -10.26 6.57 2.83
N PRO A 69 -10.69 6.76 4.10
CA PRO A 69 -9.91 7.07 5.30
C PRO A 69 -9.76 5.89 6.29
N TYR A 70 -10.04 4.64 5.89
CA TYR A 70 -10.06 3.52 6.84
C TYR A 70 -8.67 3.11 7.35
N GLN A 71 -7.63 3.40 6.56
CA GLN A 71 -6.22 3.21 6.92
C GLN A 71 -5.46 4.53 6.92
N GLU A 72 -4.38 4.56 7.70
CA GLU A 72 -3.43 5.66 7.72
C GLU A 72 -2.41 5.47 6.60
N PHE A 73 -2.21 6.51 5.78
CA PHE A 73 -1.22 6.53 4.70
C PHE A 73 -0.12 7.53 5.08
N GLU A 74 1.07 7.03 5.37
CA GLU A 74 2.24 7.81 5.77
C GLU A 74 3.33 7.74 4.70
N TYR A 75 3.95 8.89 4.41
CA TYR A 75 5.15 8.95 3.57
C TYR A 75 6.38 8.96 4.47
N THR A 76 7.36 8.11 4.18
CA THR A 76 8.66 8.26 4.86
C THR A 76 9.35 9.54 4.41
N PRO A 77 10.22 10.14 5.24
CA PRO A 77 11.02 11.28 4.85
C PRO A 77 11.73 11.04 3.50
N GLY A 78 11.61 12.00 2.59
CA GLY A 78 12.11 11.89 1.21
C GLY A 78 11.22 11.08 0.25
N GLY A 79 10.02 10.67 0.67
CA GLY A 79 9.03 10.01 -0.20
C GLY A 79 9.36 8.57 -0.60
N SER A 80 10.51 8.04 -0.17
CA SER A 80 11.10 6.76 -0.58
C SER A 80 10.23 5.52 -0.32
N MET A 81 9.18 5.65 0.48
CA MET A 81 8.23 4.58 0.78
C MET A 81 6.86 5.17 1.13
N LEU A 82 5.81 4.51 0.65
CA LEU A 82 4.46 4.67 1.17
C LEU A 82 4.20 3.60 2.22
N LYS A 83 3.85 4.01 3.44
CA LYS A 83 3.46 3.11 4.52
C LYS A 83 1.97 3.22 4.76
N ILE A 84 1.28 2.09 4.70
CA ILE A 84 -0.14 1.95 5.01
C ILE A 84 -0.23 1.25 6.36
N LYS A 85 -0.93 1.84 7.33
CA LYS A 85 -1.16 1.24 8.66
C LYS A 85 -2.64 1.06 8.91
N ALA A 86 -2.99 -0.07 9.50
CA ALA A 86 -4.31 -0.28 10.06
C ALA A 86 -4.19 -0.68 11.54
N PRO A 87 -4.95 -0.02 12.43
CA PRO A 87 -5.04 -0.43 13.82
C PRO A 87 -5.71 -1.80 13.93
N ALA A 88 -5.53 -2.45 15.08
CA ALA A 88 -6.24 -3.68 15.40
C ALA A 88 -7.77 -3.43 15.37
N ARG A 89 -8.54 -4.39 14.87
CA ARG A 89 -10.02 -4.33 14.86
C ARG A 89 -10.62 -5.67 15.25
N GLY A 90 -11.35 -5.71 16.37
CA GLY A 90 -11.87 -6.96 16.93
C GLY A 90 -10.74 -7.94 17.19
N ASN A 91 -10.85 -9.14 16.60
CA ASN A 91 -9.82 -10.18 16.70
C ASN A 91 -8.70 -10.05 15.65
N ALA A 92 -8.79 -9.09 14.72
CA ALA A 92 -7.74 -8.85 13.72
C ALA A 92 -6.61 -8.03 14.33
N PRO A 93 -5.36 -8.55 14.35
CA PRO A 93 -4.20 -7.80 14.84
C PRO A 93 -3.92 -6.60 13.94
N PRO A 94 -3.17 -5.59 14.43
CA PRO A 94 -2.79 -4.45 13.60
C PRO A 94 -1.92 -4.94 12.44
N TYR A 95 -1.97 -4.27 11.31
CA TYR A 95 -1.09 -4.59 10.19
C TYR A 95 -0.48 -3.32 9.59
N SER A 96 0.63 -3.52 8.87
CA SER A 96 1.23 -2.47 8.05
C SER A 96 1.76 -3.01 6.75
N VAL A 97 1.62 -2.22 5.69
CA VAL A 97 2.19 -2.46 4.37
C VAL A 97 3.15 -1.31 4.06
N GLY A 98 4.35 -1.63 3.59
CA GLY A 98 5.30 -0.66 3.05
C GLY A 98 5.48 -0.92 1.57
N LEU A 99 5.23 0.07 0.73
CA LEU A 99 5.43 0.04 -0.70
C LEU A 99 6.63 0.91 -1.05
N LYS A 100 7.61 0.34 -1.74
CA LYS A 100 8.83 1.01 -2.15
C LYS A 100 9.00 0.94 -3.67
N PRO A 101 9.51 1.99 -4.33
CA PRO A 101 9.98 1.89 -5.70
C PRO A 101 11.02 0.76 -5.82
N LEU A 102 11.08 0.09 -6.96
CA LEU A 102 12.03 -1.00 -7.19
C LEU A 102 13.49 -0.51 -7.23
N GLY A 103 13.72 0.77 -7.55
CA GLY A 103 15.06 1.34 -7.71
C GLY A 103 15.66 1.05 -9.07
#